data_AF-A0A4R4XII8-F1
#
_entry.id   AF-A0A4R4XII8-F1
#
_cell.length_a   1.000
_cell.length_b   1.000
_cell.length_c   1.000
_cell.angle_alpha   90.00
_cell.angle_beta   90.00
_cell.angle_gamma   90.00
#
_symmetry.space_group_name_H-M   'P 1'
#
loop_
_entity.id
_entity.type
_entity.pdbx_description
1 polymer ?
#
loop_
_entity_poly.entity_id
_entity_poly.type
_entity_poly.pdbx_seq_one_letter_code
_entity_poly.pdbx_strand_id
1 'polypeptide(L)'
;MTQSEHSYPLGVSRPDLAVQDLPTPEEVFKVKRLGARELVQFAVGPSLIALGISIGSGEWLLGPLNVGQYGFVGVGWIITVSALLQTFYNVECARYVVATGEVPVVGWGRVPPGWFFWIPVSVFLVIFAFIAGGWAASAGQGVYALVHGRIPASADAEEPRIYAILLLVLVFAITAAARRISRALELANWALISTILLALLVIDIALVPGRIWWDGISGFFTPAAPPAGISATQLGALAGFTALASGLNWYVLGHYRDKGYGMGHRAGYLSGMRGERKQVLASGVTFPDDEKNRGLWKRWYRLLLTDMWGVFFIGAMLGMLLPTILMTRAVEISGENPTQANVPTFVAEVLQGEYGSFVFYLVLLMGVMILFSTQLGIFEAMVRVTTDASHASSSRLRARIEGDPRKFYYPFMILLLVVISIIIHLALPVGLVQWSANMSNLGALIYPFLLMYLNSKLPRPARPRPWHYLILVLNFLFFGFFFVNFIADFIGDPLVTF
;
A
#
# COMPACT_ATOMS: atom_id res chain seq x y z
N MET A 1 -28.28 5.47 38.99
CA MET A 1 -26.84 5.52 39.34
C MET A 1 -26.05 5.63 38.06
N THR A 2 -25.58 6.84 37.77
CA THR A 2 -24.85 7.23 36.56
C THR A 2 -23.44 6.65 36.58
N GLN A 3 -23.15 5.70 35.69
CA GLN A 3 -21.77 5.34 35.37
C GLN A 3 -21.11 6.59 34.79
N SER A 4 -20.20 7.22 35.54
CA SER A 4 -19.30 8.21 34.97
C SER A 4 -18.43 7.50 33.93
N GLU A 5 -18.77 7.64 32.65
CA GLU A 5 -17.93 7.14 31.56
C GLU A 5 -16.54 7.78 31.72
N HIS A 6 -15.55 6.99 32.09
CA HIS A 6 -14.16 7.42 32.04
C HIS A 6 -13.83 7.68 30.58
N SER A 7 -13.70 8.95 30.20
CA SER A 7 -13.21 9.38 28.90
C SER A 7 -11.70 9.62 28.96
N TYR A 8 -11.01 9.36 27.86
CA TYR A 8 -9.58 9.61 27.71
C TYR A 8 -9.35 10.71 26.68
N PRO A 9 -8.79 11.87 27.08
CA PRO A 9 -8.56 12.97 26.17
C PRO A 9 -7.41 12.63 25.21
N LEU A 10 -7.65 12.77 23.91
CA LEU A 10 -6.65 12.55 22.87
C LEU A 10 -6.72 13.64 21.80
N GLY A 11 -5.70 14.49 21.77
CA GLY A 11 -5.54 15.53 20.76
C GLY A 11 -6.55 16.68 20.90
N VAL A 12 -6.98 17.26 19.77
CA VAL A 12 -7.91 18.39 19.68
C VAL A 12 -9.09 18.08 18.76
N SER A 13 -10.14 18.91 18.84
CA SER A 13 -11.25 19.01 17.87
C SER A 13 -12.13 17.77 17.65
N ARG A 14 -11.80 16.63 18.24
CA ARG A 14 -12.58 15.38 18.20
C ARG A 14 -13.00 14.99 19.62
N PRO A 15 -14.12 14.27 19.79
CA PRO A 15 -14.54 13.78 21.11
C PRO A 15 -13.47 12.91 21.76
N ASP A 16 -13.44 12.91 23.10
CA ASP A 16 -12.59 12.00 23.85
C ASP A 16 -12.87 10.53 23.49
N LEU A 17 -11.88 9.68 23.76
CA LEU A 17 -12.02 8.24 23.55
C LEU A 17 -12.73 7.64 24.76
N ALA A 18 -13.75 6.82 24.54
CA ALA A 18 -14.31 6.01 25.61
C ALA A 18 -13.23 5.03 26.13
N VAL A 19 -13.25 4.70 27.42
CA VAL A 19 -12.29 3.77 28.01
C VAL A 19 -12.92 2.40 28.24
N GLN A 20 -12.34 1.36 27.64
CA GLN A 20 -12.75 -0.04 27.79
C GLN A 20 -11.52 -0.97 27.80
N ASP A 21 -11.66 -2.13 28.43
CA ASP A 21 -10.60 -3.14 28.42
C ASP A 21 -10.30 -3.67 27.01
N LEU A 22 -9.00 -3.87 26.75
CA LEU A 22 -8.53 -4.60 25.59
C LEU A 22 -9.16 -6.01 25.57
N PRO A 23 -9.66 -6.48 24.42
CA PRO A 23 -10.06 -7.88 24.29
C PRO A 23 -8.81 -8.78 24.25
N THR A 24 -8.99 -10.06 24.55
CA THR A 24 -7.94 -11.05 24.28
C THR A 24 -7.87 -11.36 22.78
N PRO A 25 -6.69 -11.67 22.20
CA PRO A 25 -6.62 -12.16 20.82
C PRO A 25 -7.53 -13.37 20.58
N GLU A 26 -7.65 -14.27 21.55
CA GLU A 26 -8.54 -15.45 21.49
C GLU A 26 -10.02 -15.07 21.34
N GLU A 27 -10.48 -14.09 22.11
CA GLU A 27 -11.85 -13.55 22.03
C GLU A 27 -12.11 -12.94 20.65
N VAL A 28 -11.18 -12.14 20.12
CA VAL A 28 -11.32 -11.50 18.81
C VAL A 28 -11.38 -12.52 17.68
N PHE A 29 -10.45 -13.47 17.66
CA PHE A 29 -10.34 -14.46 16.58
C PHE A 29 -11.23 -15.69 16.79
N LYS A 30 -11.96 -15.77 17.90
CA LYS A 30 -12.86 -16.87 18.28
C LYS A 30 -12.15 -18.23 18.30
N VAL A 31 -10.94 -18.26 18.84
CA VAL A 31 -10.12 -19.47 18.98
C VAL A 31 -9.84 -19.77 20.44
N LYS A 32 -9.73 -21.05 20.82
CA LYS A 32 -9.45 -21.44 22.21
C LYS A 32 -8.05 -21.02 22.67
N ARG A 33 -7.07 -21.09 21.78
CA ARG A 33 -5.68 -20.72 22.02
C ARG A 33 -5.05 -20.26 20.71
N LEU A 34 -4.30 -19.17 20.75
CA LEU A 34 -3.56 -18.70 19.60
C LEU A 34 -2.19 -19.41 19.50
N GLY A 35 -2.15 -20.54 18.79
CA GLY A 35 -0.92 -21.22 18.39
C GLY A 35 -0.37 -20.68 17.06
N ALA A 36 0.71 -21.27 16.56
CA ALA A 36 1.32 -20.87 15.28
C ALA A 36 0.36 -21.05 14.09
N ARG A 37 -0.39 -22.15 14.09
CA ARG A 37 -1.39 -22.44 13.04
C ARG A 37 -2.53 -21.43 13.07
N GLU A 38 -3.08 -21.16 14.26
CA GLU A 38 -4.19 -20.22 14.43
C GLU A 38 -3.75 -18.79 14.11
N LEU A 39 -2.50 -18.44 14.42
CA LEU A 39 -1.92 -17.15 14.07
C LEU A 39 -1.93 -16.93 12.55
N VAL A 40 -1.45 -17.91 11.76
CA VAL A 40 -1.44 -17.81 10.30
C VAL A 40 -2.86 -17.82 9.72
N GLN A 41 -3.76 -18.64 10.27
CA GLN A 41 -5.11 -18.81 9.72
C GLN A 41 -6.08 -17.67 10.06
N PHE A 42 -5.94 -17.04 11.22
CA PHE A 42 -6.94 -16.12 11.75
C PHE A 42 -6.41 -14.73 12.09
N ALA A 43 -5.18 -14.62 12.58
CA ALA A 43 -4.62 -13.34 13.01
C ALA A 43 -4.00 -12.59 11.84
N VAL A 44 -3.05 -13.20 11.14
CA VAL A 44 -2.38 -12.64 9.96
C VAL A 44 -3.40 -12.33 8.87
N GLY A 45 -3.27 -11.16 8.24
CA GLY A 45 -4.20 -10.73 7.19
C GLY A 45 -4.08 -9.26 6.80
N PRO A 46 -4.10 -8.31 7.75
CA PRO A 46 -4.03 -6.89 7.41
C PRO A 46 -2.74 -6.51 6.65
N SER A 47 -1.60 -7.05 7.08
CA SER A 47 -0.30 -6.91 6.37
C SER A 47 -0.33 -7.47 4.95
N LEU A 48 -1.05 -8.56 4.70
CA LEU A 48 -1.18 -9.17 3.37
C LEU A 48 -2.03 -8.33 2.43
N ILE A 49 -3.05 -7.64 2.94
CA ILE A 49 -3.81 -6.67 2.16
C ILE A 49 -2.89 -5.52 1.74
N ALA A 50 -2.09 -5.00 2.66
CA ALA A 50 -1.08 -4.00 2.34
C ALA A 50 -0.06 -4.52 1.33
N LEU A 51 0.43 -5.75 1.51
CA LEU A 51 1.37 -6.37 0.60
C LEU A 51 0.77 -6.57 -0.81
N GLY A 52 -0.50 -6.98 -0.92
CA GLY A 52 -1.14 -7.16 -2.23
C GLY A 52 -1.38 -5.86 -2.99
N ILE A 53 -1.53 -4.75 -2.26
CA ILE A 53 -1.56 -3.43 -2.89
C ILE A 53 -0.14 -2.99 -3.25
N SER A 54 0.88 -3.40 -2.48
CA SER A 54 2.27 -3.13 -2.79
C SER A 54 2.73 -3.84 -4.05
N ILE A 55 2.69 -5.19 -4.07
CA ILE A 55 3.20 -6.08 -5.15
C ILE A 55 2.49 -5.71 -6.45
N GLY A 56 3.06 -4.73 -7.13
CA GLY A 56 2.31 -3.92 -8.08
C GLY A 56 3.28 -3.10 -8.88
N SER A 57 3.27 -1.79 -8.65
CA SER A 57 4.10 -0.85 -9.41
C SER A 57 5.57 -0.84 -9.00
N GLY A 58 5.89 -0.98 -7.71
CA GLY A 58 7.28 -0.95 -7.26
C GLY A 58 8.03 -2.19 -7.75
N GLU A 59 7.39 -3.32 -7.58
CA GLU A 59 7.91 -4.66 -7.79
C GLU A 59 7.90 -5.05 -9.27
N TRP A 60 6.85 -4.74 -10.03
CA TRP A 60 6.73 -5.16 -11.44
C TRP A 60 7.21 -4.11 -12.45
N LEU A 61 7.21 -2.83 -12.07
CA LEU A 61 7.55 -1.73 -13.01
C LEU A 61 8.83 -1.01 -12.59
N LEU A 62 8.84 -0.35 -11.43
CA LEU A 62 9.90 0.59 -11.07
C LEU A 62 11.20 -0.11 -10.69
N GLY A 63 11.13 -1.17 -9.89
CA GLY A 63 12.29 -2.01 -9.53
C GLY A 63 12.92 -2.60 -10.78
N PRO A 64 12.17 -3.38 -11.58
CA PRO A 64 12.67 -3.94 -12.84
C PRO A 64 13.22 -2.89 -13.79
N LEU A 65 12.54 -1.75 -13.97
CA LEU A 65 13.05 -0.67 -14.81
C LEU A 65 14.42 -0.17 -14.32
N ASN A 66 14.55 0.19 -13.04
CA ASN A 66 15.80 0.73 -12.51
C ASN A 66 16.93 -0.32 -12.51
N VAL A 67 16.64 -1.55 -12.08
CA VAL A 67 17.65 -2.63 -12.06
C VAL A 67 18.03 -3.05 -13.48
N GLY A 68 17.08 -3.11 -14.41
CA GLY A 68 17.35 -3.45 -15.80
C GLY A 68 18.15 -2.36 -16.54
N GLN A 69 18.01 -1.09 -16.16
CA GLN A 69 18.77 0.02 -16.76
C GLN A 69 20.15 0.21 -16.14
N TYR A 70 20.25 0.08 -14.81
CA TYR A 70 21.42 0.55 -14.05
C TYR A 70 22.13 -0.57 -13.27
N GLY A 71 21.55 -1.78 -13.23
CA GLY A 71 22.04 -2.88 -12.41
C GLY A 71 21.54 -2.84 -10.97
N PHE A 72 21.79 -3.93 -10.25
CA PHE A 72 21.29 -4.12 -8.88
C PHE A 72 22.15 -3.41 -7.82
N VAL A 73 23.48 -3.37 -8.03
CA VAL A 73 24.43 -2.77 -7.09
C VAL A 73 24.21 -1.26 -7.01
N GLY A 74 24.11 -0.71 -5.80
CA GLY A 74 23.80 0.71 -5.57
C GLY A 74 22.30 1.03 -5.52
N VAL A 75 21.46 0.23 -6.18
CA VAL A 75 19.99 0.33 -6.12
C VAL A 75 19.42 -0.54 -4.99
N GLY A 76 19.92 -1.77 -4.84
CA GLY A 76 19.39 -2.76 -3.89
C GLY A 76 19.34 -2.29 -2.44
N TRP A 77 20.40 -1.72 -1.90
CA TRP A 77 20.40 -1.28 -0.49
C TRP A 77 19.43 -0.12 -0.23
N ILE A 78 19.10 0.71 -1.24
CA ILE A 78 18.08 1.76 -1.14
C ILE A 78 16.69 1.12 -0.97
N ILE A 79 16.42 0.03 -1.70
CA ILE A 79 15.21 -0.78 -1.53
C ILE A 79 15.15 -1.28 -0.07
N THR A 80 16.22 -1.87 0.45
CA THR A 80 16.26 -2.35 1.85
C THR A 80 15.98 -1.24 2.85
N VAL A 81 16.65 -0.09 2.73
CA VAL A 81 16.44 1.07 3.62
C VAL A 81 14.99 1.56 3.54
N SER A 82 14.44 1.67 2.32
CA SER A 82 13.05 2.05 2.14
C SER A 82 12.10 1.06 2.81
N ALA A 83 12.24 -0.24 2.55
CA ALA A 83 11.39 -1.28 3.14
C ALA A 83 11.44 -1.28 4.67
N LEU A 84 12.63 -1.07 5.26
CA LEU A 84 12.81 -0.94 6.71
C LEU A 84 12.05 0.28 7.25
N LEU A 85 12.30 1.47 6.69
CA LEU A 85 11.68 2.71 7.14
C LEU A 85 10.15 2.69 6.99
N GLN A 86 9.65 2.10 5.90
CA GLN A 86 8.21 1.92 5.67
C GLN A 86 7.60 0.93 6.65
N THR A 87 8.28 -0.19 6.96
CA THR A 87 7.79 -1.16 7.93
C THR A 87 7.69 -0.56 9.33
N PHE A 88 8.71 0.20 9.76
CA PHE A 88 8.64 0.92 11.04
C PHE A 88 7.52 1.96 11.06
N TYR A 89 7.36 2.73 9.98
CA TYR A 89 6.27 3.69 9.85
C TYR A 89 4.90 3.01 9.94
N ASN A 90 4.72 1.89 9.25
CA ASN A 90 3.50 1.09 9.26
C ASN A 90 3.20 0.53 10.66
N VAL A 91 4.21 0.05 11.39
CA VAL A 91 4.05 -0.39 12.78
C VAL A 91 3.54 0.75 13.66
N GLU A 92 4.03 1.98 13.48
CA GLU A 92 3.58 3.12 14.26
C GLU A 92 2.16 3.60 13.88
N CYS A 93 1.81 3.56 12.60
CA CYS A 93 0.43 3.80 12.15
C CYS A 93 -0.52 2.75 12.72
N ALA A 94 -0.16 1.47 12.65
CA ALA A 94 -0.97 0.38 13.15
C ALA A 94 -1.05 0.41 14.68
N ARG A 95 0.02 0.79 15.40
CA ARG A 95 -0.01 1.01 16.85
C ARG A 95 -1.14 1.95 17.22
N TYR A 96 -1.27 3.08 16.52
CA TYR A 96 -2.35 4.03 16.73
C TYR A 96 -3.71 3.35 16.55
N VAL A 97 -3.93 2.69 15.41
CA VAL A 97 -5.19 2.00 15.09
C VAL A 97 -5.55 0.93 16.13
N VAL A 98 -4.58 0.11 16.55
CA VAL A 98 -4.78 -0.96 17.53
C VAL A 98 -5.05 -0.39 18.93
N ALA A 99 -4.50 0.78 19.27
CA ALA A 99 -4.67 1.41 20.57
C ALA A 99 -5.95 2.25 20.72
N THR A 100 -6.53 2.73 19.62
CA THR A 100 -7.69 3.64 19.63
C THR A 100 -8.90 3.10 18.87
N GLY A 101 -8.71 2.11 18.00
CA GLY A 101 -9.74 1.65 17.07
C GLY A 101 -10.13 2.70 16.02
N GLU A 102 -9.45 3.85 15.95
CA GLU A 102 -9.68 4.85 14.91
C GLU A 102 -8.81 4.55 13.68
N VAL A 103 -9.38 4.75 12.49
CA VAL A 103 -8.58 4.72 11.26
C VAL A 103 -7.72 5.97 11.14
N PRO A 104 -6.55 5.91 10.48
CA PRO A 104 -5.61 7.02 10.52
C PRO A 104 -6.17 8.34 9.99
N VAL A 105 -6.97 8.32 8.91
CA VAL A 105 -7.60 9.54 8.37
C VAL A 105 -8.44 10.29 9.40
N VAL A 106 -9.11 9.57 10.29
CA VAL A 106 -9.89 10.15 11.39
C VAL A 106 -8.98 10.62 12.52
N GLY A 107 -7.94 9.85 12.81
CA GLY A 107 -6.94 10.19 13.81
C GLY A 107 -6.17 11.47 13.49
N TRP A 108 -5.87 11.75 12.23
CA TRP A 108 -5.25 13.01 11.80
C TRP A 108 -6.06 14.23 12.24
N GLY A 109 -7.38 14.11 12.32
CA GLY A 109 -8.24 15.18 12.81
C GLY A 109 -8.09 15.51 14.29
N ARG A 110 -7.31 14.72 15.05
CA ARG A 110 -6.94 14.99 16.44
C ARG A 110 -5.66 15.81 16.60
N VAL A 111 -4.92 16.06 15.52
CA VAL A 111 -3.70 16.87 15.56
C VAL A 111 -4.08 18.34 15.35
N PRO A 112 -3.52 19.32 16.09
CA PRO A 112 -3.72 20.74 15.78
C PRO A 112 -3.34 21.05 14.33
N PRO A 113 -4.11 21.88 13.59
CA PRO A 113 -5.25 22.70 14.04
C PRO A 113 -6.60 21.96 14.11
N GLY A 114 -6.64 20.65 13.80
CA GLY A 114 -7.79 19.78 13.98
C GLY A 114 -8.38 19.23 12.68
N TRP A 115 -9.56 18.60 12.81
CA TRP A 115 -10.18 17.83 11.74
C TRP A 115 -10.59 18.62 10.50
N PHE A 116 -10.94 19.91 10.64
CA PHE A 116 -11.30 20.77 9.51
C PHE A 116 -10.16 20.94 8.50
N PHE A 117 -8.90 20.83 8.95
CA PHE A 117 -7.74 20.94 8.09
C PHE A 117 -7.22 19.55 7.70
N TRP A 118 -6.87 18.72 8.69
CA TRP A 118 -6.13 17.49 8.42
C TRP A 118 -6.93 16.43 7.68
N ILE A 119 -8.25 16.32 7.91
CA ILE A 119 -9.05 15.31 7.23
C ILE A 119 -9.18 15.63 5.72
N PRO A 120 -9.63 16.83 5.30
CA PRO A 120 -9.71 17.18 3.89
C PRO A 120 -8.35 17.13 3.18
N VAL A 121 -7.29 17.67 3.80
CA VAL A 121 -5.93 17.64 3.23
C VAL A 121 -5.48 16.19 3.03
N SER A 122 -5.76 15.30 3.98
CA SER A 122 -5.34 13.90 3.85
C SER A 122 -6.09 13.13 2.78
N VAL A 123 -7.39 13.36 2.64
CA VAL A 123 -8.18 12.79 1.54
C VAL A 123 -7.66 13.31 0.20
N PHE A 124 -7.42 14.62 0.10
CA PHE A 124 -6.87 15.23 -1.11
C PHE A 124 -5.51 14.64 -1.48
N LEU A 125 -4.56 14.52 -0.54
CA LEU A 125 -3.23 13.99 -0.81
C LEU A 125 -3.27 12.54 -1.31
N VAL A 126 -4.12 11.69 -0.72
CA VAL A 126 -4.31 10.31 -1.19
C VAL A 126 -4.89 10.27 -2.59
N ILE A 127 -5.96 11.03 -2.87
CA ILE A 127 -6.56 11.07 -4.21
C ILE A 127 -5.55 11.61 -5.23
N PHE A 128 -4.92 12.74 -4.94
CA PHE A 128 -4.01 13.42 -5.85
C PHE A 128 -2.78 12.57 -6.18
N ALA A 129 -2.26 11.81 -5.21
CA ALA A 129 -1.18 10.87 -5.47
C ALA A 129 -1.63 9.73 -6.41
N PHE A 130 -2.83 9.17 -6.22
CA PHE A 130 -3.22 7.91 -6.88
C PHE A 130 -4.18 8.04 -8.07
N ILE A 131 -4.68 9.24 -8.37
CA ILE A 131 -5.59 9.50 -9.49
C ILE A 131 -4.91 9.35 -10.87
N ALA A 132 -3.58 9.22 -10.92
CA ALA A 132 -2.83 9.15 -12.17
C ALA A 132 -3.16 7.92 -13.04
N GLY A 133 -3.60 6.79 -12.45
CA GLY A 133 -4.10 5.64 -13.20
C GLY A 133 -3.06 4.79 -13.92
N GLY A 134 -1.76 4.98 -13.62
CA GLY A 134 -0.68 4.29 -14.33
C GLY A 134 -0.72 2.76 -14.26
N TRP A 135 -1.29 2.18 -13.19
CA TRP A 135 -1.50 0.73 -13.08
C TRP A 135 -2.51 0.20 -14.09
N ALA A 136 -3.66 0.87 -14.22
CA ALA A 136 -4.67 0.50 -15.22
C ALA A 136 -4.08 0.60 -16.64
N ALA A 137 -3.35 1.69 -16.92
CA ALA A 137 -2.71 1.91 -18.21
C ALA A 137 -1.66 0.83 -18.53
N SER A 138 -0.83 0.46 -17.56
CA SER A 138 0.19 -0.59 -17.70
C SER A 138 -0.44 -1.97 -17.87
N ALA A 139 -1.51 -2.27 -17.11
CA ALA A 139 -2.27 -3.51 -17.26
C ALA A 139 -2.93 -3.58 -18.64
N GLY A 140 -3.41 -2.45 -19.18
CA GLY A 140 -3.96 -2.35 -20.53
C GLY A 140 -2.96 -2.76 -21.62
N GLN A 141 -1.68 -2.39 -21.48
CA GLN A 141 -0.62 -2.85 -22.39
C GLN A 141 -0.43 -4.37 -22.31
N GLY A 142 -0.46 -4.94 -21.10
CA GLY A 142 -0.39 -6.39 -20.92
C GLY A 142 -1.60 -7.12 -21.51
N VAL A 143 -2.82 -6.60 -21.32
CA VAL A 143 -4.05 -7.17 -21.92
C VAL A 143 -4.01 -7.10 -23.44
N TYR A 144 -3.57 -5.97 -24.01
CA TYR A 144 -3.37 -5.87 -25.45
C TYR A 144 -2.46 -7.00 -25.96
N ALA A 145 -1.34 -7.23 -25.28
CA ALA A 145 -0.37 -8.25 -25.68
C ALA A 145 -0.92 -9.68 -25.52
N LEU A 146 -1.71 -9.94 -24.48
CA LEU A 146 -2.42 -11.22 -24.30
C LEU A 146 -3.41 -11.50 -25.44
N VAL A 147 -4.15 -10.47 -25.89
CA VAL A 147 -5.16 -10.62 -26.95
C VAL A 147 -4.51 -10.79 -28.33
N HIS A 148 -3.45 -10.04 -28.61
CA HIS A 148 -2.84 -9.99 -29.95
C HIS A 148 -1.66 -10.96 -30.13
N GLY A 149 -1.13 -11.54 -29.05
CA GLY A 149 0.07 -12.37 -29.10
C GLY A 149 1.35 -11.59 -29.45
N ARG A 150 1.33 -10.25 -29.32
CA ARG A 150 2.43 -9.34 -29.62
C ARG A 150 2.31 -8.04 -28.84
N ILE A 151 3.42 -7.36 -28.60
CA ILE A 151 3.40 -6.05 -27.95
C ILE A 151 2.86 -4.94 -28.87
N PRO A 152 2.34 -3.83 -28.32
CA PRO A 152 1.92 -2.68 -29.12
C PRO A 152 3.10 -2.10 -29.92
N ALA A 153 2.89 -1.81 -31.21
CA ALA A 153 3.93 -1.27 -32.07
C ALA A 153 4.34 0.18 -31.70
N SER A 154 3.47 0.91 -31.03
CA SER A 154 3.74 2.24 -30.49
C SER A 154 3.32 2.33 -29.02
N ALA A 155 4.11 3.06 -28.24
CA ALA A 155 3.79 3.34 -26.84
C ALA A 155 2.52 4.19 -26.69
N ASP A 156 2.17 4.97 -27.72
CA ASP A 156 0.99 5.84 -27.78
C ASP A 156 -0.24 5.18 -28.42
N ALA A 157 -0.20 3.86 -28.63
CA ALA A 157 -1.35 3.15 -29.17
C ALA A 157 -2.59 3.35 -28.29
N GLU A 158 -3.70 3.72 -28.93
CA GLU A 158 -4.96 4.00 -28.23
C GLU A 158 -5.62 2.72 -27.71
N GLU A 159 -5.43 1.60 -28.40
CA GLU A 159 -6.09 0.34 -28.05
C GLU A 159 -5.69 -0.20 -26.65
N PRO A 160 -4.40 -0.24 -26.25
CA PRO A 160 -4.01 -0.48 -24.86
C PRO A 160 -4.73 0.40 -23.83
N ARG A 161 -4.99 1.68 -24.15
CA ARG A 161 -5.72 2.60 -23.26
C ARG A 161 -7.20 2.22 -23.16
N ILE A 162 -7.81 1.77 -24.25
CA ILE A 162 -9.18 1.22 -24.22
C ILE A 162 -9.23 0.00 -23.29
N TYR A 163 -8.28 -0.93 -23.38
CA TYR A 163 -8.22 -2.05 -22.42
C TYR A 163 -8.05 -1.57 -20.98
N ALA A 164 -7.24 -0.54 -20.73
CA ALA A 164 -7.11 0.07 -19.41
C ALA A 164 -8.44 0.61 -18.87
N ILE A 165 -9.22 1.31 -19.70
CA ILE A 165 -10.55 1.83 -19.34
C ILE A 165 -11.52 0.67 -19.08
N LEU A 166 -11.49 -0.37 -19.91
CA LEU A 166 -12.32 -1.57 -19.71
C LEU A 166 -11.98 -2.27 -18.39
N LEU A 167 -10.70 -2.33 -18.01
CA LEU A 167 -10.27 -2.84 -16.70
C LEU A 167 -10.79 -1.95 -15.55
N LEU A 168 -10.78 -0.62 -15.69
CA LEU A 168 -11.38 0.28 -14.69
C LEU A 168 -12.89 0.07 -14.54
N VAL A 169 -13.61 -0.12 -15.66
CA VAL A 169 -15.02 -0.48 -15.67
C VAL A 169 -15.24 -1.83 -14.99
N LEU A 170 -14.35 -2.80 -15.22
CA LEU A 170 -14.39 -4.10 -14.55
C LEU A 170 -14.16 -3.97 -13.03
N VAL A 171 -13.20 -3.15 -12.58
CA VAL A 171 -12.99 -2.84 -11.15
C VAL A 171 -14.26 -2.24 -10.55
N PHE A 172 -14.88 -1.27 -11.23
CA PHE A 172 -16.15 -0.69 -10.81
C PHE A 172 -17.25 -1.76 -10.71
N ALA A 173 -17.40 -2.62 -11.73
CA ALA A 173 -18.42 -3.67 -11.76
C ALA A 173 -18.22 -4.72 -10.66
N ILE A 174 -16.98 -5.19 -10.44
CA ILE A 174 -16.63 -6.12 -9.35
C ILE A 174 -16.99 -5.50 -8.01
N THR A 175 -16.58 -4.25 -7.80
CA THR A 175 -16.85 -3.54 -6.56
C THR A 175 -18.36 -3.34 -6.38
N ALA A 176 -19.09 -2.86 -7.40
CA ALA A 176 -20.54 -2.68 -7.32
C ALA A 176 -21.31 -3.99 -7.06
N ALA A 177 -20.85 -5.11 -7.62
CA ALA A 177 -21.44 -6.42 -7.43
C ALA A 177 -21.12 -7.04 -6.05
N ALA A 178 -19.98 -6.67 -5.45
CA ALA A 178 -19.49 -7.29 -4.22
C ALA A 178 -20.49 -7.14 -3.06
N ARG A 179 -21.09 -8.27 -2.65
CA ARG A 179 -22.07 -8.30 -1.56
C ARG A 179 -21.45 -8.06 -0.19
N ARG A 180 -20.18 -8.38 0.02
CA ARG A 180 -19.49 -8.02 1.26
C ARG A 180 -18.10 -7.55 0.85
N ILE A 181 -17.66 -6.40 1.37
CA ILE A 181 -16.25 -5.98 1.32
C ILE A 181 -15.40 -6.81 2.31
N SER A 182 -15.95 -7.89 2.92
CA SER A 182 -15.29 -8.62 4.02
C SER A 182 -15.16 -10.13 3.75
N ARG A 183 -14.01 -10.65 4.18
CA ARG A 183 -13.45 -12.02 4.09
C ARG A 183 -13.30 -12.62 2.71
N ALA A 184 -14.27 -12.48 1.80
CA ALA A 184 -14.15 -13.02 0.44
C ALA A 184 -13.08 -12.29 -0.39
N LEU A 185 -13.03 -10.95 -0.31
CA LEU A 185 -11.98 -10.15 -0.95
C LEU A 185 -10.61 -10.39 -0.30
N GLU A 186 -10.55 -10.55 1.02
CA GLU A 186 -9.32 -10.88 1.75
C GLU A 186 -8.77 -12.24 1.29
N LEU A 187 -9.62 -13.27 1.18
CA LEU A 187 -9.25 -14.58 0.68
C LEU A 187 -8.88 -14.56 -0.81
N ALA A 188 -9.58 -13.77 -1.62
CA ALA A 188 -9.26 -13.62 -3.04
C ALA A 188 -7.90 -12.94 -3.23
N ASN A 189 -7.63 -11.85 -2.50
CA ASN A 189 -6.32 -11.21 -2.49
C ASN A 189 -5.24 -12.15 -1.97
N TRP A 190 -5.52 -12.91 -0.90
CA TRP A 190 -4.60 -13.91 -0.38
C TRP A 190 -4.21 -14.95 -1.43
N ALA A 191 -5.21 -15.54 -2.09
CA ALA A 191 -5.00 -16.51 -3.16
C ALA A 191 -4.24 -15.89 -4.33
N LEU A 192 -4.59 -14.68 -4.73
CA LEU A 192 -3.97 -13.96 -5.83
C LEU A 192 -2.48 -13.69 -5.57
N ILE A 193 -2.16 -13.07 -4.44
CA ILE A 193 -0.78 -12.72 -4.05
C ILE A 193 0.07 -13.97 -3.91
N SER A 194 -0.45 -15.00 -3.23
CA SER A 194 0.28 -16.25 -3.02
C SER A 194 0.52 -16.97 -4.35
N THR A 195 -0.45 -16.93 -5.28
CA THR A 195 -0.29 -17.49 -6.61
C THR A 195 0.77 -16.73 -7.41
N ILE A 196 0.74 -15.39 -7.39
CA ILE A 196 1.71 -14.55 -8.08
C ILE A 196 3.13 -14.81 -7.56
N LEU A 197 3.35 -14.72 -6.25
CA LEU A 197 4.67 -14.91 -5.66
C LEU A 197 5.21 -16.33 -5.88
N LEU A 198 4.34 -17.34 -5.78
CA LEU A 198 4.74 -18.73 -6.03
C LEU A 198 5.06 -18.96 -7.51
N ALA A 199 4.25 -18.42 -8.42
CA ALA A 199 4.49 -18.55 -9.86
C ALA A 199 5.80 -17.86 -10.27
N LEU A 200 6.04 -16.64 -9.79
CA LEU A 200 7.31 -15.93 -10.03
C LEU A 200 8.49 -16.69 -9.44
N LEU A 201 8.37 -17.18 -8.20
CA LEU A 201 9.43 -17.98 -7.59
C LEU A 201 9.76 -19.24 -8.42
N VAL A 202 8.73 -19.95 -8.92
CA VAL A 202 8.94 -21.13 -9.76
C VAL A 202 9.61 -20.76 -11.09
N ILE A 203 9.18 -19.66 -11.72
CA ILE A 203 9.78 -19.15 -12.96
C ILE A 203 11.23 -18.75 -12.74
N ASP A 204 11.53 -18.03 -11.65
CA ASP A 204 12.89 -17.59 -11.37
C ASP A 204 13.81 -18.75 -11.03
N ILE A 205 13.33 -19.76 -10.28
CA ILE A 205 14.08 -20.99 -10.04
C ILE A 205 14.38 -21.72 -11.36
N ALA A 206 13.45 -21.69 -12.31
CA ALA A 206 13.61 -22.38 -13.59
C ALA A 206 14.50 -21.61 -14.59
N LEU A 207 14.41 -20.28 -14.63
CA LEU A 207 14.97 -19.46 -15.72
C LEU A 207 16.16 -18.59 -15.31
N VAL A 208 16.32 -18.28 -14.02
CA VAL A 208 17.32 -17.32 -13.52
C VAL A 208 18.53 -18.06 -12.94
N PRO A 209 19.74 -17.87 -13.48
CA PRO A 209 20.96 -18.48 -12.95
C PRO A 209 21.26 -18.08 -11.51
N GLY A 210 21.83 -19.00 -10.72
CA GLY A 210 22.16 -18.77 -9.30
C GLY A 210 23.10 -17.57 -9.04
N ARG A 211 23.88 -17.13 -10.03
CA ARG A 211 24.68 -15.90 -9.91
C ARG A 211 23.79 -14.66 -9.77
N ILE A 212 22.74 -14.53 -10.59
CA ILE A 212 21.84 -13.37 -10.54
C ILE A 212 21.07 -13.35 -9.22
N TRP A 213 20.67 -14.52 -8.70
CA TRP A 213 20.10 -14.64 -7.36
C TRP A 213 21.04 -14.09 -6.29
N TRP A 214 22.32 -14.48 -6.34
CA TRP A 214 23.32 -13.98 -5.41
C TRP A 214 23.55 -12.48 -5.57
N ASP A 215 23.65 -11.96 -6.80
CA ASP A 215 23.84 -10.54 -7.08
C ASP A 215 22.66 -9.70 -6.56
N GLY A 216 21.42 -10.20 -6.72
CA GLY A 216 20.21 -9.56 -6.18
C GLY A 216 20.15 -9.59 -4.65
N ILE A 217 20.37 -10.76 -4.03
CA ILE A 217 20.33 -10.88 -2.56
C ILE A 217 21.47 -10.06 -1.92
N SER A 218 22.69 -10.17 -2.44
CA SER A 218 23.85 -9.46 -1.90
C SER A 218 23.72 -7.95 -2.11
N GLY A 219 23.16 -7.51 -3.23
CA GLY A 219 22.94 -6.10 -3.54
C GLY A 219 21.96 -5.40 -2.59
N PHE A 220 21.01 -6.11 -1.97
CA PHE A 220 20.18 -5.54 -0.89
C PHE A 220 20.97 -5.13 0.35
N PHE A 221 22.14 -5.74 0.57
CA PHE A 221 22.93 -5.55 1.79
C PHE A 221 24.33 -5.00 1.52
N THR A 222 24.65 -4.67 0.26
CA THR A 222 25.93 -4.09 -0.14
C THR A 222 25.77 -2.59 -0.35
N PRO A 223 26.24 -1.75 0.59
CA PRO A 223 26.22 -0.30 0.41
C PRO A 223 27.15 0.06 -0.76
N ALA A 224 26.61 0.74 -1.75
CA ALA A 224 27.34 1.25 -2.91
C ALA A 224 26.71 2.58 -3.35
N ALA A 225 27.50 3.45 -3.97
CA ALA A 225 26.92 4.64 -4.59
C ALA A 225 25.88 4.22 -5.64
N PRO A 226 24.77 4.97 -5.81
CA PRO A 226 23.86 4.70 -6.91
C PRO A 226 24.61 4.76 -8.26
N PRO A 227 24.21 3.95 -9.24
CA PRO A 227 24.90 3.91 -10.53
C PRO A 227 24.87 5.25 -11.26
N ALA A 228 25.91 5.54 -12.03
CA ALA A 228 25.98 6.79 -12.79
C ALA A 228 24.81 6.93 -13.78
N GLY A 229 24.22 8.12 -13.84
CA GLY A 229 23.11 8.49 -14.73
C GLY A 229 21.71 8.22 -14.18
N ILE A 230 21.56 7.67 -12.97
CA ILE A 230 20.25 7.54 -12.32
C ILE A 230 19.88 8.84 -11.60
N SER A 231 18.70 9.38 -11.86
CA SER A 231 18.24 10.59 -11.17
C SER A 231 17.73 10.24 -9.77
N ALA A 232 17.85 11.19 -8.84
CA ALA A 232 17.22 11.07 -7.53
C ALA A 232 15.69 10.92 -7.63
N THR A 233 15.05 11.43 -8.67
CA THR A 233 13.62 11.23 -8.93
C THR A 233 13.27 9.78 -9.27
N GLN A 234 14.09 9.10 -10.08
CA GLN A 234 13.91 7.69 -10.43
C GLN A 234 14.08 6.79 -9.19
N LEU A 235 15.14 7.04 -8.41
CA LEU A 235 15.34 6.39 -7.11
C LEU A 235 14.24 6.72 -6.11
N GLY A 236 13.72 7.95 -6.13
CA GLY A 236 12.63 8.41 -5.28
C GLY A 236 11.31 7.70 -5.56
N ALA A 237 11.00 7.47 -6.84
CA ALA A 237 9.86 6.66 -7.24
C ALA A 237 10.02 5.20 -6.77
N LEU A 238 11.21 4.62 -7.01
CA LEU A 238 11.52 3.26 -6.55
C LEU A 238 11.39 3.15 -5.02
N ALA A 239 12.02 4.07 -4.28
CA ALA A 239 11.96 4.10 -2.83
C ALA A 239 10.52 4.28 -2.35
N GLY A 240 9.76 5.19 -2.95
CA GLY A 240 8.35 5.44 -2.61
C GLY A 240 7.50 4.18 -2.66
N PHE A 241 7.70 3.36 -3.70
CA PHE A 241 6.90 2.14 -3.96
C PHE A 241 7.60 0.82 -3.66
N THR A 242 8.75 0.82 -2.99
CA THR A 242 9.48 -0.40 -2.62
C THR A 242 8.65 -1.39 -1.77
N ALA A 243 7.77 -0.88 -0.92
CA ALA A 243 7.00 -1.73 0.01
C ALA A 243 5.53 -1.34 0.14
N LEU A 244 5.15 -0.08 -0.13
CA LEU A 244 3.77 0.34 -0.34
C LEU A 244 3.77 1.73 -1.00
N ALA A 245 3.53 2.78 -0.24
CA ALA A 245 3.42 4.17 -0.67
C ALA A 245 4.11 5.11 0.34
N SER A 246 5.33 4.78 0.75
CA SER A 246 6.20 5.49 1.70
C SER A 246 5.48 6.16 2.88
N GLY A 247 5.02 7.40 2.73
CA GLY A 247 4.35 8.15 3.78
C GLY A 247 2.82 8.23 3.69
N LEU A 248 2.21 7.71 2.63
CA LEU A 248 0.75 7.57 2.51
C LEU A 248 0.25 6.19 2.97
N ASN A 249 1.13 5.26 3.34
CA ASN A 249 0.81 3.89 3.76
C ASN A 249 -0.36 3.78 4.75
N TRP A 250 -0.54 4.79 5.59
CA TRP A 250 -1.61 4.87 6.57
C TRP A 250 -3.01 4.61 6.01
N TYR A 251 -3.27 4.85 4.71
CA TYR A 251 -4.60 4.63 4.12
C TYR A 251 -5.04 3.16 4.19
N VAL A 252 -4.09 2.20 4.12
CA VAL A 252 -4.38 0.76 4.23
C VAL A 252 -4.45 0.31 5.68
N LEU A 253 -3.85 1.05 6.61
CA LEU A 253 -3.66 0.58 7.98
C LEU A 253 -4.97 0.53 8.78
N GLY A 254 -6.05 1.08 8.25
CA GLY A 254 -7.41 0.88 8.76
C GLY A 254 -7.88 -0.57 8.75
N HIS A 255 -7.30 -1.44 7.92
CA HIS A 255 -7.64 -2.87 7.89
C HIS A 255 -7.35 -3.60 9.22
N TYR A 256 -6.44 -3.07 10.06
CA TYR A 256 -6.23 -3.59 11.41
C TYR A 256 -7.46 -3.38 12.31
N ARG A 257 -8.14 -2.22 12.19
CA ARG A 257 -9.42 -1.98 12.87
C ARG A 257 -10.47 -2.97 12.37
N ASP A 258 -10.58 -3.12 11.06
CA ASP A 258 -11.62 -3.94 10.43
C ASP A 258 -11.46 -5.44 10.74
N LYS A 259 -10.21 -5.91 10.87
CA LYS A 259 -9.89 -7.27 11.37
C LYS A 259 -10.20 -7.42 12.87
N GLY A 260 -10.32 -6.32 13.60
CA GLY A 260 -10.63 -6.30 15.02
C GLY A 260 -9.41 -6.29 15.93
N TYR A 261 -8.22 -5.91 15.45
CA TYR A 261 -7.03 -5.89 16.30
C TYR A 261 -7.20 -4.89 17.46
N GLY A 262 -6.91 -5.36 18.68
CA GLY A 262 -6.97 -4.54 19.89
C GLY A 262 -8.29 -3.79 20.05
N MET A 263 -8.21 -2.47 20.14
CA MET A 263 -9.39 -1.62 20.29
C MET A 263 -10.27 -1.53 19.04
N GLY A 264 -9.79 -1.98 17.88
CA GLY A 264 -10.60 -2.13 16.66
C GLY A 264 -11.81 -3.05 16.86
N HIS A 265 -11.67 -4.09 17.70
CA HIS A 265 -12.80 -4.96 18.07
C HIS A 265 -13.92 -4.20 18.78
N ARG A 266 -13.57 -3.21 19.60
CA ARG A 266 -14.49 -2.41 20.43
C ARG A 266 -15.11 -1.26 19.63
N ALA A 267 -14.34 -0.63 18.73
CA ALA A 267 -14.80 0.49 17.91
C ALA A 267 -15.82 0.09 16.83
N GLY A 268 -15.85 -1.19 16.45
CA GLY A 268 -16.62 -1.67 15.31
C GLY A 268 -15.95 -1.33 13.98
N TYR A 269 -16.52 -1.81 12.88
CA TYR A 269 -16.03 -1.54 11.53
C TYR A 269 -17.17 -1.38 10.55
N LEU A 270 -16.93 -0.61 9.49
CA LEU A 270 -17.88 -0.51 8.39
C LEU A 270 -17.85 -1.84 7.63
N SER A 271 -18.86 -2.69 7.86
CA SER A 271 -19.07 -3.87 7.03
C SER A 271 -19.32 -3.41 5.59
N GLY A 272 -18.70 -4.06 4.62
CA GLY A 272 -18.89 -3.67 3.22
C GLY A 272 -20.32 -3.69 2.69
N MET A 273 -20.47 -3.38 1.41
CA MET A 273 -21.72 -3.02 0.71
C MET A 273 -23.02 -3.80 1.02
N ARG A 274 -23.00 -5.07 1.46
CA ARG A 274 -24.17 -5.85 1.97
C ARG A 274 -23.82 -6.72 3.21
N GLY A 275 -22.90 -6.28 4.07
CA GLY A 275 -22.56 -6.95 5.34
C GLY A 275 -23.52 -6.65 6.50
N GLU A 276 -23.52 -7.48 7.55
CA GLU A 276 -24.22 -7.16 8.80
C GLU A 276 -23.56 -5.95 9.46
N ARG A 277 -24.34 -4.87 9.63
CA ARG A 277 -23.89 -3.62 10.22
C ARG A 277 -23.61 -3.84 11.71
N LYS A 278 -22.33 -3.90 12.10
CA LYS A 278 -21.97 -3.56 13.48
C LYS A 278 -22.00 -2.03 13.60
N GLN A 279 -22.62 -1.51 14.65
CA GLN A 279 -22.61 -0.06 14.91
C GLN A 279 -21.15 0.39 15.04
N VAL A 280 -20.73 1.27 14.14
CA VAL A 280 -19.42 1.91 14.20
C VAL A 280 -19.55 3.10 15.14
N LEU A 281 -18.71 3.15 16.16
CA LEU A 281 -18.73 4.27 17.10
C LEU A 281 -18.32 5.56 16.41
N ALA A 282 -18.92 6.68 16.83
CA ALA A 282 -18.63 8.00 16.27
C ALA A 282 -17.20 8.51 16.59
N SER A 283 -16.60 7.96 17.64
CA SER A 283 -15.26 8.20 18.15
C SER A 283 -14.66 6.84 18.54
N GLY A 284 -13.33 6.72 18.50
CA GLY A 284 -12.65 5.50 18.93
C GLY A 284 -12.82 5.20 20.43
N VAL A 285 -12.18 4.10 20.83
CA VAL A 285 -12.14 3.61 22.21
C VAL A 285 -10.70 3.29 22.55
N THR A 286 -10.26 3.63 23.76
CA THR A 286 -8.94 3.25 24.26
C THR A 286 -9.05 2.47 25.56
N PHE A 287 -7.91 2.09 26.13
CA PHE A 287 -7.86 1.21 27.30
C PHE A 287 -7.20 1.89 28.50
N PRO A 288 -7.59 1.50 29.73
CA PRO A 288 -7.01 2.08 30.94
C PRO A 288 -5.58 1.58 31.17
N ASP A 289 -4.82 2.36 31.93
CA ASP A 289 -3.44 2.02 32.28
C ASP A 289 -3.36 1.15 33.54
N ASP A 290 -3.70 -0.14 33.41
CA ASP A 290 -3.62 -1.13 34.48
C ASP A 290 -2.80 -2.38 34.07
N GLU A 291 -2.50 -3.26 35.02
CA GLU A 291 -1.65 -4.44 34.81
C GLU A 291 -2.25 -5.43 33.80
N LYS A 292 -3.57 -5.59 33.80
CA LYS A 292 -4.29 -6.47 32.87
C LYS A 292 -4.12 -5.97 31.43
N ASN A 293 -4.43 -4.71 31.19
CA ASN A 293 -4.35 -4.07 29.88
C ASN A 293 -2.90 -3.91 29.40
N ARG A 294 -1.93 -3.71 30.32
CA ARG A 294 -0.49 -3.79 30.01
C ARG A 294 -0.09 -5.17 29.47
N GLY A 295 -0.54 -6.23 30.12
CA GLY A 295 -0.32 -7.61 29.66
C GLY A 295 -0.93 -7.88 28.29
N LEU A 296 -2.18 -7.47 28.08
CA LEU A 296 -2.90 -7.64 26.82
C LEU A 296 -2.28 -6.83 25.68
N TRP A 297 -1.87 -5.58 25.94
CA TRP A 297 -1.20 -4.75 24.97
C TRP A 297 0.10 -5.39 24.47
N LYS A 298 0.92 -5.96 25.35
CA LYS A 298 2.14 -6.67 24.94
C LYS A 298 1.85 -7.83 23.98
N ARG A 299 0.73 -8.53 24.17
CA ARG A 299 0.30 -9.63 23.28
C ARG A 299 -0.12 -9.09 21.91
N TRP A 300 -0.97 -8.08 21.88
CA TRP A 300 -1.40 -7.42 20.63
C TRP A 300 -0.25 -6.80 19.86
N TYR A 301 0.65 -6.10 20.56
CA TYR A 301 1.80 -5.48 19.94
C TYR A 301 2.76 -6.52 19.35
N ARG A 302 2.97 -7.67 20.01
CA ARG A 302 3.74 -8.78 19.44
C ARG A 302 3.09 -9.35 18.18
N LEU A 303 1.77 -9.50 18.16
CA LEU A 303 1.05 -9.93 16.95
C LEU A 303 1.20 -8.94 15.82
N LEU A 304 1.08 -7.64 16.10
CA LEU A 304 1.32 -6.58 15.12
C LEU A 304 2.74 -6.65 14.56
N LEU A 305 3.76 -6.79 15.42
CA LEU A 305 5.15 -6.92 14.96
C LEU A 305 5.38 -8.16 14.12
N THR A 306 4.77 -9.29 14.49
CA THR A 306 4.87 -10.54 13.72
C THR A 306 4.26 -10.38 12.33
N ASP A 307 3.11 -9.71 12.25
CA ASP A 307 2.42 -9.45 10.99
C ASP A 307 3.21 -8.47 10.09
N MET A 308 3.71 -7.37 10.63
CA MET A 308 4.47 -6.38 9.85
C MET A 308 5.88 -6.86 9.45
N TRP A 309 6.64 -7.46 10.36
CA TRP A 309 8.00 -7.90 10.07
C TRP A 309 8.04 -9.26 9.37
N GLY A 310 7.19 -10.19 9.78
CA GLY A 310 7.20 -11.54 9.22
C GLY A 310 6.49 -11.65 7.88
N VAL A 311 5.49 -10.81 7.62
CA VAL A 311 4.65 -10.95 6.42
C VAL A 311 4.83 -9.76 5.49
N PHE A 312 4.59 -8.53 5.97
CA PHE A 312 4.72 -7.35 5.11
C PHE A 312 6.17 -7.13 4.65
N PHE A 313 7.14 -7.05 5.57
CA PHE A 313 8.54 -6.79 5.21
C PHE A 313 9.15 -7.90 4.34
N ILE A 314 9.01 -9.17 4.75
CA ILE A 314 9.53 -10.30 3.96
C ILE A 314 8.85 -10.35 2.59
N GLY A 315 7.52 -10.17 2.56
CA GLY A 315 6.76 -10.14 1.32
C GLY A 315 7.21 -9.02 0.39
N ALA A 316 7.45 -7.80 0.90
CA ALA A 316 7.93 -6.67 0.10
C ALA A 316 9.34 -6.93 -0.45
N MET A 317 10.24 -7.48 0.37
CA MET A 317 11.59 -7.84 -0.08
C MET A 317 11.56 -8.91 -1.18
N LEU A 318 10.73 -9.96 -1.03
CA LEU A 318 10.55 -10.98 -2.07
C LEU A 318 9.89 -10.40 -3.32
N GLY A 319 8.86 -9.56 -3.14
CA GLY A 319 8.18 -8.85 -4.21
C GLY A 319 9.14 -7.99 -5.03
N MET A 320 10.10 -7.32 -4.39
CA MET A 320 11.12 -6.56 -5.09
C MET A 320 12.16 -7.47 -5.76
N LEU A 321 12.58 -8.55 -5.09
CA LEU A 321 13.64 -9.44 -5.60
C LEU A 321 13.22 -10.18 -6.86
N LEU A 322 12.09 -10.89 -6.84
CA LEU A 322 11.73 -11.86 -7.87
C LEU A 322 11.60 -11.21 -9.28
N PRO A 323 10.80 -10.14 -9.47
CA PRO A 323 10.70 -9.52 -10.79
C PRO A 323 11.99 -8.80 -11.21
N THR A 324 12.81 -8.31 -10.27
CA THR A 324 14.06 -7.62 -10.62
C THR A 324 15.14 -8.58 -11.10
N ILE A 325 15.27 -9.75 -10.49
CA ILE A 325 16.19 -10.79 -11.00
C ILE A 325 15.69 -11.39 -12.32
N LEU A 326 14.38 -11.54 -12.49
CA LEU A 326 13.79 -11.96 -13.76
C LEU A 326 14.07 -10.94 -14.87
N MET A 327 13.93 -9.65 -14.56
CA MET A 327 14.29 -8.57 -15.47
C MET A 327 15.77 -8.57 -15.81
N THR A 328 16.64 -8.76 -14.81
CA THR A 328 18.09 -8.85 -15.04
C THR A 328 18.41 -10.01 -16.00
N ARG A 329 17.74 -11.15 -15.83
CA ARG A 329 17.87 -12.28 -16.76
C ARG A 329 17.37 -11.93 -18.17
N ALA A 330 16.26 -11.20 -18.30
CA ALA A 330 15.77 -10.75 -19.60
C ALA A 330 16.80 -9.83 -20.29
N VAL A 331 17.37 -8.85 -19.57
CA VAL A 331 18.42 -7.97 -20.09
C VAL A 331 19.66 -8.76 -20.51
N GLU A 332 20.08 -9.78 -19.74
CA GLU A 332 21.21 -10.64 -20.13
C GLU A 332 20.94 -11.46 -21.41
N ILE A 333 19.68 -11.85 -21.67
CA ILE A 333 19.31 -12.59 -22.88
C ILE A 333 19.26 -11.67 -24.09
N SER A 334 18.61 -10.51 -23.98
CA SER A 334 18.40 -9.61 -25.11
C SER A 334 19.60 -8.72 -25.42
N GLY A 335 20.42 -8.40 -24.42
CA GLY A 335 21.44 -7.35 -24.50
C GLY A 335 20.86 -5.92 -24.54
N GLU A 336 19.56 -5.77 -24.30
CA GLU A 336 18.84 -4.49 -24.36
C GLU A 336 18.29 -4.10 -22.97
N ASN A 337 18.28 -2.80 -22.68
CA ASN A 337 17.72 -2.29 -21.44
C ASN A 337 16.22 -1.97 -21.58
N PRO A 338 15.39 -2.21 -20.54
CA PRO A 338 14.00 -1.81 -20.55
C PRO A 338 13.86 -0.28 -20.57
N THR A 339 12.74 0.19 -21.10
CA THR A 339 12.34 1.59 -21.13
C THR A 339 11.03 1.79 -20.38
N GLN A 340 10.68 3.04 -20.08
CA GLN A 340 9.37 3.37 -19.50
C GLN A 340 8.19 2.93 -20.37
N ALA A 341 8.38 2.81 -21.69
CA ALA A 341 7.33 2.43 -22.62
C ALA A 341 7.05 0.93 -22.66
N ASN A 342 8.11 0.11 -22.55
CA ASN A 342 8.02 -1.34 -22.76
C ASN A 342 8.16 -2.19 -21.50
N VAL A 343 8.61 -1.62 -20.36
CA VAL A 343 8.86 -2.40 -19.14
C VAL A 343 7.68 -3.29 -18.70
N PRO A 344 6.39 -2.93 -18.87
CA PRO A 344 5.29 -3.81 -18.46
C PRO A 344 5.23 -5.14 -19.24
N THR A 345 5.78 -5.17 -20.45
CA THR A 345 5.72 -6.32 -21.38
C THR A 345 7.10 -6.86 -21.78
N PHE A 346 8.18 -6.13 -21.49
CA PHE A 346 9.55 -6.42 -21.94
C PHE A 346 10.02 -7.83 -21.58
N VAL A 347 9.86 -8.23 -20.32
CA VAL A 347 10.28 -9.56 -19.86
C VAL A 347 9.55 -10.67 -20.63
N ALA A 348 8.25 -10.52 -20.86
CA ALA A 348 7.49 -11.53 -21.59
C ALA A 348 7.96 -11.65 -23.04
N GLU A 349 8.21 -10.53 -23.71
CA GLU A 349 8.69 -10.48 -25.09
C GLU A 349 10.07 -11.14 -25.24
N VAL A 350 11.02 -10.80 -24.36
CA VAL A 350 12.36 -11.41 -24.40
C VAL A 350 12.29 -12.92 -24.15
N LEU A 351 11.53 -13.35 -23.13
CA LEU A 351 11.39 -14.76 -22.82
C LEU A 351 10.61 -15.54 -23.88
N GLN A 352 9.79 -14.88 -24.70
CA GLN A 352 9.14 -15.51 -25.84
C GLN A 352 10.15 -16.00 -26.87
N GLY A 353 11.16 -15.18 -27.17
CA GLY A 353 12.19 -15.51 -28.16
C GLY A 353 13.02 -16.73 -27.76
N GLU A 354 13.28 -16.88 -26.46
CA GLU A 354 14.13 -17.94 -25.91
C GLU A 354 13.34 -19.21 -25.55
N TYR A 355 12.18 -19.07 -24.90
CA TYR A 355 11.42 -20.19 -24.31
C TYR A 355 10.05 -20.44 -24.96
N GLY A 356 9.65 -19.62 -25.93
CA GLY A 356 8.42 -19.79 -26.71
C GLY A 356 7.16 -19.16 -26.10
N SER A 357 6.06 -19.25 -26.84
CA SER A 357 4.81 -18.54 -26.55
C SER A 357 4.13 -18.91 -25.23
N PHE A 358 4.36 -20.10 -24.69
CA PHE A 358 3.77 -20.48 -23.39
C PHE A 358 4.29 -19.57 -22.26
N VAL A 359 5.60 -19.34 -22.21
CA VAL A 359 6.21 -18.46 -21.19
C VAL A 359 5.76 -17.01 -21.40
N PHE A 360 5.66 -16.56 -22.64
CA PHE A 360 5.11 -15.25 -22.99
C PHE A 360 3.73 -15.01 -22.35
N TYR A 361 2.75 -15.89 -22.62
CA TYR A 361 1.40 -15.73 -22.07
C TYR A 361 1.36 -15.86 -20.55
N LEU A 362 2.17 -16.75 -19.97
CA LEU A 362 2.26 -16.93 -18.53
C LEU A 362 2.76 -15.65 -17.83
N VAL A 363 3.86 -15.08 -18.32
CA VAL A 363 4.47 -13.86 -17.74
C VAL A 363 3.57 -12.64 -17.94
N LEU A 364 2.94 -12.50 -19.10
CA LEU A 364 1.95 -11.43 -19.32
C LEU A 364 0.74 -11.57 -18.39
N LEU A 365 0.21 -12.78 -18.23
CA LEU A 365 -0.93 -13.01 -17.34
C LEU A 365 -0.59 -12.61 -15.90
N MET A 366 0.60 -12.96 -15.42
CA MET A 366 1.06 -12.52 -14.10
C MET A 366 1.16 -11.00 -14.02
N GLY A 367 1.82 -10.34 -14.99
CA GLY A 367 1.96 -8.88 -15.00
C GLY A 367 0.62 -8.15 -15.02
N VAL A 368 -0.33 -8.62 -15.83
CA VAL A 368 -1.71 -8.09 -15.86
C VAL A 368 -2.39 -8.31 -14.51
N MET A 369 -2.30 -9.51 -13.92
CA MET A 369 -2.93 -9.81 -12.63
C MET A 369 -2.35 -8.97 -11.50
N ILE A 370 -1.02 -8.78 -11.47
CA ILE A 370 -0.31 -7.90 -10.53
C ILE A 370 -0.88 -6.49 -10.63
N LEU A 371 -0.78 -5.86 -11.81
CA LEU A 371 -1.15 -4.46 -12.02
C LEU A 371 -2.66 -4.22 -11.83
N PHE A 372 -3.49 -5.16 -12.28
CA PHE A 372 -4.94 -5.09 -12.08
C PHE A 372 -5.31 -5.17 -10.60
N SER A 373 -4.67 -6.06 -9.84
CA SER A 373 -4.94 -6.21 -8.40
C SER A 373 -4.57 -4.96 -7.61
N THR A 374 -3.44 -4.33 -7.95
CA THR A 374 -3.03 -3.05 -7.37
C THR A 374 -4.02 -1.95 -7.70
N GLN A 375 -4.44 -1.84 -8.96
CA GLN A 375 -5.44 -0.85 -9.38
C GLN A 375 -6.75 -1.03 -8.61
N LEU A 376 -7.22 -2.27 -8.45
CA LEU A 376 -8.42 -2.59 -7.68
C LEU A 376 -8.29 -2.14 -6.22
N GLY A 377 -7.15 -2.43 -5.58
CA GLY A 377 -6.88 -2.06 -4.20
C GLY A 377 -6.78 -0.55 -3.99
N ILE A 378 -6.07 0.16 -4.86
CA ILE A 378 -5.92 1.62 -4.80
C ILE A 378 -7.27 2.31 -5.05
N PHE A 379 -8.05 1.84 -6.02
CA PHE A 379 -9.35 2.39 -6.33
C PHE A 379 -10.34 2.22 -5.16
N GLU A 380 -10.37 1.04 -4.55
CA GLU A 380 -11.15 0.78 -3.33
C GLU A 380 -10.70 1.68 -2.17
N ALA A 381 -9.39 1.82 -1.99
CA ALA A 381 -8.81 2.62 -0.91
C ALA A 381 -9.17 4.10 -1.01
N MET A 382 -9.12 4.71 -2.20
CA MET A 382 -9.52 6.12 -2.37
C MET A 382 -10.97 6.37 -1.95
N VAL A 383 -11.87 5.45 -2.30
CA VAL A 383 -13.30 5.54 -1.95
C VAL A 383 -13.50 5.30 -0.45
N ARG A 384 -12.80 4.31 0.11
CA ARG A 384 -12.84 3.98 1.54
C ARG A 384 -12.36 5.14 2.41
N VAL A 385 -11.18 5.69 2.14
CA VAL A 385 -10.59 6.81 2.88
C VAL A 385 -11.54 8.01 2.86
N THR A 386 -12.10 8.33 1.69
CA THR A 386 -13.07 9.42 1.52
C THR A 386 -14.33 9.16 2.34
N THR A 387 -14.78 7.91 2.41
CA THR A 387 -15.96 7.54 3.20
C THR A 387 -15.69 7.62 4.70
N ASP A 388 -14.61 7.02 5.19
CA ASP A 388 -14.24 7.05 6.60
C ASP A 388 -14.07 8.51 7.07
N ALA A 389 -13.41 9.34 6.25
CA ALA A 389 -13.28 10.78 6.46
C ALA A 389 -14.65 11.48 6.52
N SER A 390 -15.51 11.23 5.54
CA SER A 390 -16.85 11.82 5.44
C SER A 390 -17.73 11.46 6.64
N HIS A 391 -17.70 10.20 7.04
CA HIS A 391 -18.43 9.69 8.19
C HIS A 391 -17.97 10.36 9.49
N ALA A 392 -16.66 10.52 9.69
CA ALA A 392 -16.12 11.13 10.89
C ALA A 392 -16.38 12.65 10.96
N SER A 393 -16.33 13.36 9.82
CA SER A 393 -16.25 14.82 9.78
C SER A 393 -17.59 15.55 9.81
N SER A 394 -18.68 14.96 9.29
CA SER A 394 -19.95 15.68 9.14
C SER A 394 -21.13 14.83 9.59
N SER A 395 -21.87 15.30 10.61
CA SER A 395 -23.11 14.66 11.09
C SER A 395 -24.20 14.67 10.03
N ARG A 396 -24.27 15.71 9.18
CA ARG A 396 -25.22 15.80 8.05
C ARG A 396 -24.88 14.81 6.94
N LEU A 397 -23.60 14.69 6.59
CA LEU A 397 -23.14 13.75 5.57
C LEU A 397 -23.26 12.32 6.09
N ARG A 398 -22.93 12.10 7.37
CA ARG A 398 -23.20 10.84 8.09
C ARG A 398 -24.67 10.47 8.02
N ALA A 399 -25.61 11.35 8.38
CA ALA A 399 -27.04 11.05 8.29
C ALA A 399 -27.52 10.74 6.86
N ARG A 400 -26.94 11.40 5.84
CA ARG A 400 -27.23 11.10 4.42
C ARG A 400 -26.63 9.77 3.94
N ILE A 401 -25.47 9.38 4.47
CA ILE A 401 -24.76 8.14 4.13
C ILE A 401 -25.26 6.95 4.96
N GLU A 402 -25.72 7.15 6.19
CA GLU A 402 -26.14 6.10 7.12
C GLU A 402 -27.37 5.31 6.66
N GLY A 403 -28.20 5.89 5.77
CA GLY A 403 -29.34 5.21 5.16
C GLY A 403 -28.95 4.26 4.03
N ASP A 404 -28.06 4.71 3.13
CA ASP A 404 -27.47 3.89 2.06
C ASP A 404 -26.14 4.50 1.59
N PRO A 405 -24.98 3.99 2.04
CA PRO A 405 -23.68 4.50 1.64
C PRO A 405 -23.45 4.48 0.13
N ARG A 406 -24.16 3.61 -0.61
CA ARG A 406 -24.03 3.45 -2.07
C ARG A 406 -24.34 4.72 -2.85
N LYS A 407 -25.23 5.57 -2.31
CA LYS A 407 -25.63 6.84 -2.94
C LYS A 407 -24.48 7.84 -3.07
N PHE A 408 -23.45 7.72 -2.20
CA PHE A 408 -22.21 8.49 -2.33
C PHE A 408 -21.12 7.67 -3.03
N TYR A 409 -20.98 6.39 -2.66
CA TYR A 409 -19.95 5.50 -3.19
C TYR A 409 -19.95 5.38 -4.72
N TYR A 410 -21.08 5.02 -5.35
CA TYR A 410 -21.08 4.76 -6.79
C TYR A 410 -20.87 6.01 -7.64
N PRO A 411 -21.52 7.16 -7.38
CA PRO A 411 -21.23 8.38 -8.12
C PRO A 411 -19.78 8.82 -7.96
N PHE A 412 -19.20 8.70 -6.76
CA PHE A 412 -17.81 9.04 -6.53
C PHE A 412 -16.85 8.10 -7.28
N MET A 413 -17.12 6.79 -7.28
CA MET A 413 -16.35 5.83 -8.08
C MET A 413 -16.45 6.10 -9.57
N ILE A 414 -17.63 6.43 -10.09
CA ILE A 414 -17.81 6.80 -11.50
C ILE A 414 -17.02 8.07 -11.82
N LEU A 415 -17.04 9.06 -10.92
CA LEU A 415 -16.22 10.27 -11.07
C LEU A 415 -14.72 9.93 -11.14
N LEU A 416 -14.22 9.12 -10.20
CA LEU A 416 -12.82 8.68 -10.22
C LEU A 416 -12.49 7.93 -11.51
N LEU A 417 -13.37 7.02 -11.95
CA LEU A 417 -13.19 6.28 -13.21
C LEU A 417 -13.08 7.23 -14.41
N VAL A 418 -13.98 8.21 -14.52
CA VAL A 418 -13.96 9.19 -15.62
C VAL A 418 -12.70 10.03 -15.59
N VAL A 419 -12.32 10.55 -14.41
CA VAL A 419 -11.11 11.37 -14.24
C VAL A 419 -9.85 10.57 -14.58
N ILE A 420 -9.73 9.35 -14.06
CA ILE A 420 -8.59 8.46 -14.37
C ILE A 420 -8.55 8.15 -15.87
N SER A 421 -9.69 7.85 -16.48
CA SER A 421 -9.79 7.57 -17.93
C SER A 421 -9.32 8.74 -18.79
N ILE A 422 -9.45 9.98 -18.31
CA ILE A 422 -8.89 11.15 -18.98
C ILE A 422 -7.38 11.23 -18.73
N ILE A 423 -6.94 11.11 -17.48
CA ILE A 423 -5.54 11.31 -17.07
C ILE A 423 -4.59 10.29 -17.72
N ILE A 424 -5.02 9.05 -17.96
CA ILE A 424 -4.17 8.02 -18.60
C ILE A 424 -3.70 8.39 -20.02
N HIS A 425 -4.26 9.44 -20.63
CA HIS A 425 -3.83 9.96 -21.93
C HIS A 425 -2.72 11.02 -21.83
N LEU A 426 -2.40 11.51 -20.63
CA LEU A 426 -1.48 12.63 -20.44
C LEU A 426 0.00 12.22 -20.47
N ALA A 427 0.32 10.98 -20.14
CA ALA A 427 1.69 10.49 -20.06
C ALA A 427 1.75 8.97 -20.24
N LEU A 428 2.98 8.45 -20.44
CA LEU A 428 3.21 7.02 -20.46
C LEU A 428 2.78 6.36 -19.13
N PRO A 429 2.32 5.10 -19.16
CA PRO A 429 1.83 4.40 -17.97
C PRO A 429 2.81 4.44 -16.78
N VAL A 430 4.11 4.23 -17.06
CA VAL A 430 5.16 4.26 -16.03
C VAL A 430 5.40 5.66 -15.49
N GLY A 431 5.31 6.70 -16.32
CA GLY A 431 5.42 8.09 -15.85
C GLY A 431 4.30 8.46 -14.86
N LEU A 432 3.07 7.99 -15.13
CA LEU A 432 1.93 8.14 -14.21
C LEU A 432 2.16 7.39 -12.88
N VAL A 433 2.79 6.21 -12.94
CA VAL A 433 3.19 5.45 -11.73
C VAL A 433 4.30 6.19 -10.97
N GLN A 434 5.31 6.73 -11.65
CA GLN A 434 6.39 7.51 -11.04
C GLN A 434 5.87 8.78 -10.34
N TRP A 435 4.90 9.45 -10.95
CA TRP A 435 4.17 10.55 -10.31
C TRP A 435 3.57 10.11 -8.99
N SER A 436 2.77 9.02 -8.99
CA SER A 436 2.16 8.50 -7.77
C SER A 436 3.17 8.10 -6.71
N ALA A 437 4.28 7.50 -7.13
CA ALA A 437 5.35 7.05 -6.24
C ALA A 437 6.06 8.22 -5.55
N ASN A 438 6.43 9.25 -6.32
CA ASN A 438 7.07 10.43 -5.76
C ASN A 438 6.09 11.26 -4.93
N MET A 439 4.83 11.39 -5.34
CA MET A 439 3.80 12.05 -4.52
C MET A 439 3.54 11.32 -3.20
N SER A 440 3.76 10.01 -3.14
CA SER A 440 3.68 9.26 -1.88
C SER A 440 4.77 9.68 -0.89
N ASN A 441 5.94 10.11 -1.38
CA ASN A 441 7.01 10.67 -0.57
C ASN A 441 6.60 11.99 0.09
N LEU A 442 5.72 12.81 -0.52
CA LEU A 442 5.15 13.99 0.14
C LEU A 442 4.47 13.62 1.46
N GLY A 443 3.79 12.47 1.51
CA GLY A 443 3.19 11.96 2.74
C GLY A 443 4.22 11.80 3.86
N ALA A 444 5.46 11.41 3.54
CA ALA A 444 6.52 11.19 4.51
C ALA A 444 7.08 12.52 5.06
N LEU A 445 6.85 13.64 4.37
CA LEU A 445 7.19 14.96 4.90
C LEU A 445 6.18 15.46 5.95
N ILE A 446 4.99 14.86 6.01
CA ILE A 446 3.85 15.38 6.79
C ILE A 446 3.49 14.40 7.92
N TYR A 447 3.09 13.18 7.57
CA TYR A 447 2.44 12.27 8.49
C TYR A 447 3.31 11.70 9.61
N PRO A 448 4.64 11.51 9.45
CA PRO A 448 5.47 11.12 10.58
C PRO A 448 5.29 12.05 11.78
N PHE A 449 5.25 13.36 11.59
CA PHE A 449 5.08 14.32 12.69
C PHE A 449 3.69 14.28 13.34
N LEU A 450 2.63 14.11 12.54
CA LEU A 450 1.27 13.89 13.06
C LEU A 450 1.23 12.63 13.92
N LEU A 451 1.90 11.57 13.45
CA LEU A 451 1.98 10.30 14.15
C LEU A 451 2.79 10.41 15.45
N MET A 452 3.90 11.17 15.45
CA MET A 452 4.64 11.46 16.70
C MET A 452 3.74 12.12 17.73
N TYR A 453 2.96 13.13 17.30
CA TYR A 453 2.01 13.82 18.18
C TYR A 453 0.98 12.84 18.75
N LEU A 454 0.28 12.08 17.90
CA LEU A 454 -0.76 11.16 18.34
C LEU A 454 -0.21 10.05 19.25
N ASN A 455 0.88 9.39 18.85
CA ASN A 455 1.44 8.26 19.57
C ASN A 455 2.04 8.68 20.93
N SER A 456 2.52 9.92 21.06
CA SER A 456 2.97 10.47 22.36
C SER A 456 1.83 10.61 23.38
N LYS A 457 0.58 10.74 22.91
CA LYS A 457 -0.61 10.96 23.74
C LYS A 457 -1.41 9.69 24.03
N LEU A 458 -1.04 8.54 23.46
CA LEU A 458 -1.67 7.24 23.77
C LEU A 458 -1.56 6.89 25.27
N PRO A 459 -2.35 5.92 25.77
CA PRO A 459 -2.13 5.37 27.11
C PRO A 459 -0.69 4.93 27.29
N ARG A 460 -0.13 5.10 28.50
CA ARG A 460 1.31 4.83 28.77
C ARG A 460 1.79 3.46 28.25
N PRO A 461 1.03 2.35 28.34
CA PRO A 461 1.48 1.07 27.81
C PRO A 461 1.67 1.06 26.29
N ALA A 462 0.87 1.85 25.55
CA ALA A 462 0.91 1.95 24.10
C ALA A 462 1.89 2.99 23.56
N ARG A 463 2.39 3.91 24.39
CA ARG A 463 3.31 4.96 23.94
C ARG A 463 4.59 4.35 23.34
N PRO A 464 5.10 4.93 22.23
CA PRO A 464 6.33 4.46 21.62
C PRO A 464 7.54 4.85 22.47
N ARG A 465 8.63 4.10 22.30
CA ARG A 465 9.93 4.44 22.88
C ARG A 465 10.59 5.58 22.08
N PRO A 466 11.55 6.33 22.67
CA PRO A 466 12.20 7.46 22.00
C PRO A 466 12.81 7.16 20.62
N TRP A 467 13.37 5.96 20.43
CA TRP A 467 13.97 5.57 19.16
C TRP A 467 12.97 5.44 18.00
N HIS A 468 11.68 5.21 18.28
CA HIS A 468 10.67 5.22 17.21
C HIS A 468 10.52 6.61 16.61
N TYR A 469 10.62 7.67 17.42
CA TYR A 469 10.62 9.05 16.92
C TYR A 469 11.85 9.33 16.06
N LEU A 470 13.03 8.81 16.46
CA LEU A 470 14.23 8.90 15.61
C LEU A 470 14.00 8.24 14.25
N ILE A 471 13.40 7.06 14.20
CA ILE A 471 13.09 6.39 12.92
C ILE A 471 12.07 7.18 12.09
N LEU A 472 11.06 7.78 12.71
CA LEU A 472 10.12 8.65 12.00
C LEU A 472 10.80 9.92 11.44
N VAL A 473 11.82 10.45 12.12
CA VAL A 473 12.69 11.51 11.58
C VAL A 473 13.56 10.99 10.43
N LEU A 474 14.14 9.80 10.53
CA LEU A 474 14.90 9.18 9.43
C LEU A 474 14.02 8.94 8.20
N ASN A 475 12.77 8.52 8.40
CA ASN A 475 11.76 8.39 7.35
C ASN A 475 11.52 9.74 6.66
N PHE A 476 11.30 10.81 7.44
CA PHE A 476 11.19 12.17 6.94
C PHE A 476 12.40 12.60 6.10
N LEU A 477 13.62 12.38 6.59
CA LEU A 477 14.85 12.80 5.91
C LEU A 477 15.08 12.03 4.60
N PHE A 478 14.91 10.70 4.64
CA PHE A 478 15.16 9.82 3.51
C PHE A 478 14.19 10.08 2.36
N PHE A 479 12.88 10.07 2.62
CA PHE A 479 11.87 10.34 1.59
C PHE A 479 11.79 11.83 1.24
N GLY A 480 12.11 12.71 2.19
CA GLY A 480 12.24 14.15 1.98
C GLY A 480 13.29 14.52 0.94
N PHE A 481 14.48 13.90 1.01
CA PHE A 481 15.52 14.06 0.01
C PHE A 481 15.01 13.76 -1.41
N PHE A 482 14.32 12.64 -1.60
CA PHE A 482 13.79 12.24 -2.89
C PHE A 482 12.65 13.14 -3.37
N PHE A 483 11.73 13.53 -2.49
CA PHE A 483 10.63 14.40 -2.85
C PHE A 483 11.10 15.79 -3.29
N VAL A 484 12.09 16.37 -2.59
CA VAL A 484 12.65 17.67 -2.96
C VAL A 484 13.31 17.60 -4.35
N ASN A 485 14.04 16.52 -4.64
CA ASN A 485 14.61 16.30 -5.97
C ASN A 485 13.53 16.15 -7.05
N PHE A 486 12.46 15.42 -6.77
CA PHE A 486 11.33 15.28 -7.69
C PHE A 486 10.67 16.62 -8.02
N ILE A 487 10.48 17.50 -7.03
CA ILE A 487 9.91 18.84 -7.28
C ILE A 487 10.86 19.70 -8.12
N ALA A 488 12.17 19.61 -7.89
CA ALA A 488 13.15 20.33 -8.72
C ALA A 488 13.14 19.83 -10.17
N ASP A 489 13.14 18.50 -10.36
CA ASP A 489 13.04 17.84 -11.66
C ASP A 489 11.73 18.18 -12.39
N PHE A 490 10.64 18.40 -11.66
CA PHE A 490 9.37 18.84 -12.25
C PHE A 490 9.42 20.27 -12.80
N ILE A 491 10.29 21.14 -12.26
CA ILE A 491 10.38 22.57 -12.63
C ILE A 491 11.56 22.84 -13.57
N GLY A 492 12.54 21.92 -13.65
CA GLY A 492 13.74 22.06 -14.46
C GLY A 492 14.54 20.76 -14.48
N ASP A 493 15.73 20.78 -13.88
CA ASP A 493 16.60 19.61 -13.77
C ASP A 493 16.59 19.06 -12.33
N PRO A 494 16.83 17.74 -12.14
CA PRO A 494 16.99 17.19 -10.81
C PRO A 494 18.22 17.80 -10.13
N LEU A 495 18.11 18.09 -8.82
CA LEU A 495 19.25 18.63 -8.05
C LEU A 495 20.41 17.63 -7.98
N VAL A 496 20.09 16.33 -8.02
CA VAL A 496 21.05 15.23 -7.95
C VAL A 496 20.75 14.20 -9.02
N THR A 497 21.75 13.98 -9.86
CA THR A 497 21.92 12.80 -10.72
C THR A 497 23.25 12.17 -10.33
N PHE A 498 23.26 10.87 -10.10
CA PHE A 498 24.43 10.16 -9.60
C PHE A 498 25.43 9.83 -10.70
#